data_AF-A0A6G3T0N0-F1
#
_entry.id   AF-A0A6G3T0N0-F1
#
_cell.length_a   1.000
_cell.length_b   1.000
_cell.length_c   1.000
_cell.angle_alpha   90.00
_cell.angle_beta   90.00
_cell.angle_gamma   90.00
#
_symmetry.space_group_name_H-M   'P 1'
#
loop_
_entity.id
_entity.type
_entity.pdbx_description
1 polymer ?
#
loop_
_entity_poly.entity_id
_entity_poly.type
_entity_poly.pdbx_seq_one_letter_code
_entity_poly.pdbx_strand_id
1 'polypeptide(L)'
;MWDFTQYAHIKELRDVASKYPEVEGLVGGDYLIDPDVTVGVPGRFGTSLRAVASCKWTIRSDRAQNVRHEFNSLIKSRRGRAPHLIAVTAEPLPSRLSSLTQGMGEIDAVYHVAYSLIDEAVKEYKPLRSGSGDVSQLKHWERMTLQGRLRDYRNLADDILAD
;
A
#
# COMPACT_ATOMS: atom_id res chain seq x y z
N MET A 1 15.92 1.33 -2.72
CA MET A 1 15.24 0.03 -2.51
C MET A 1 16.21 -1.14 -2.38
N TRP A 2 17.13 -1.33 -3.33
CA TRP A 2 17.97 -2.53 -3.39
C TRP A 2 19.12 -2.59 -2.37
N ASP A 3 19.35 -1.53 -1.61
CA ASP A 3 20.35 -1.50 -0.54
C ASP A 3 19.81 -2.02 0.80
N PHE A 4 18.51 -2.33 0.87
CA PHE A 4 17.92 -2.97 2.06
C PHE A 4 18.24 -4.46 2.09
N THR A 5 18.53 -4.97 3.29
CA THR A 5 19.00 -6.35 3.50
C THR A 5 18.07 -7.40 2.89
N GLN A 6 16.74 -7.21 2.95
CA GLN A 6 15.79 -8.18 2.40
C GLN A 6 15.80 -8.28 0.87
N TYR A 7 16.27 -7.23 0.17
CA TYR A 7 16.19 -7.09 -1.28
C TYR A 7 17.55 -6.94 -1.96
N ALA A 8 18.66 -7.01 -1.19
CA ALA A 8 20.02 -6.87 -1.71
C ALA A 8 20.34 -7.84 -2.88
N HIS A 9 19.83 -9.07 -2.81
CA HIS A 9 20.00 -10.08 -3.85
C HIS A 9 19.33 -9.73 -5.19
N ILE A 10 18.37 -8.80 -5.21
CA ILE A 10 17.73 -8.35 -6.45
C ILE A 10 18.70 -7.51 -7.29
N LYS A 11 19.63 -6.80 -6.65
CA LYS A 11 20.72 -6.10 -7.36
C LYS A 11 21.60 -7.10 -8.11
N GLU A 12 21.99 -8.19 -7.46
CA GLU A 12 22.77 -9.27 -8.09
C GLU A 12 22.01 -9.91 -9.25
N LEU A 13 20.71 -10.18 -9.07
CA LEU A 13 19.85 -10.73 -10.13
C LEU A 13 19.79 -9.82 -11.35
N ARG A 14 19.65 -8.51 -11.13
CA ARG A 14 19.63 -7.50 -12.20
C ARG A 14 20.95 -7.46 -12.96
N ASP A 15 22.07 -7.49 -12.24
CA ASP A 15 23.40 -7.44 -12.85
C ASP A 15 23.66 -8.70 -13.70
N VAL A 16 23.12 -9.86 -13.31
CA VAL A 16 23.15 -11.09 -14.12
C VAL A 16 22.20 -10.99 -15.32
N ALA A 17 20.95 -10.58 -15.12
CA ALA A 17 19.96 -10.45 -16.18
C ALA A 17 20.43 -9.52 -17.30
N SER A 18 21.08 -8.40 -16.96
CA SER A 18 21.64 -7.46 -17.94
C SER A 18 22.73 -8.04 -18.85
N LYS A 19 23.33 -9.17 -18.47
CA LYS A 19 24.38 -9.84 -19.24
C LYS A 19 23.84 -10.98 -20.09
N TYR A 20 22.66 -11.49 -19.78
CA TYR A 20 22.09 -12.71 -20.35
C TYR A 20 20.60 -12.48 -20.71
N PRO A 21 20.29 -12.13 -21.97
CA PRO A 21 18.92 -11.85 -22.43
C PRO A 21 17.91 -12.98 -22.15
N GLU A 22 18.38 -14.23 -22.14
CA GLU A 22 17.58 -15.40 -21.79
C GLU A 22 17.14 -15.41 -20.32
N VAL A 23 17.98 -14.90 -19.42
CA VAL A 23 17.64 -14.75 -18.00
C VAL A 23 16.70 -13.57 -17.82
N GLU A 24 16.93 -12.46 -18.52
CA GLU A 24 16.04 -11.30 -18.52
C GLU A 24 14.62 -11.67 -18.98
N GLY A 25 14.50 -12.45 -20.07
CA GLY A 25 13.21 -12.94 -20.55
C GLY A 25 12.49 -13.90 -19.59
N LEU A 26 13.23 -14.64 -18.76
CA LEU A 26 12.67 -15.59 -17.79
C LEU A 26 12.25 -14.92 -16.48
N VAL A 27 13.04 -13.97 -15.99
CA VAL A 27 12.80 -13.27 -14.71
C VAL A 27 11.82 -12.10 -14.90
N GLY A 28 11.75 -11.53 -16.11
CA GLY A 28 10.88 -10.40 -16.45
C GLY A 28 11.37 -9.07 -15.84
N GLY A 29 10.56 -8.01 -15.92
CA GLY A 29 10.87 -6.71 -15.33
C GLY A 29 10.16 -6.41 -14.00
N ASP A 30 9.18 -7.22 -13.62
CA ASP A 30 8.20 -6.93 -12.55
C ASP A 30 8.82 -6.91 -11.14
N TYR A 31 10.08 -7.34 -10.99
CA TYR A 31 10.82 -7.22 -9.74
C TYR A 31 11.43 -5.83 -9.54
N LEU A 32 11.54 -5.01 -10.60
CA LEU A 32 12.08 -3.66 -10.56
C LEU A 32 10.98 -2.68 -10.18
N ILE A 33 10.74 -2.57 -8.88
CA ILE A 33 9.80 -1.57 -8.36
C ILE A 33 10.55 -0.49 -7.63
N ASP A 34 10.14 0.75 -7.89
CA ASP A 34 10.63 1.92 -7.19
C ASP A 34 9.47 2.52 -6.37
N PRO A 35 9.38 2.18 -5.07
CA PRO A 35 8.29 2.65 -4.24
C PRO A 35 8.38 4.15 -3.95
N ASP A 36 7.22 4.80 -3.81
CA ASP A 36 7.14 6.25 -3.56
C ASP A 36 7.90 6.65 -2.29
N VAL A 37 7.73 5.89 -1.20
CA VAL A 37 8.43 6.11 0.07
C VAL A 37 8.83 4.78 0.71
N THR A 38 10.05 4.73 1.23
CA THR A 38 10.56 3.58 1.98
C THR A 38 11.06 4.02 3.36
N VAL A 39 10.86 3.18 4.37
CA VAL A 39 11.33 3.43 5.74
C VAL A 39 12.30 2.32 6.13
N GLY A 40 13.56 2.68 6.35
CA GLY A 40 14.61 1.76 6.78
C GLY A 40 14.87 1.84 8.29
N VAL A 41 15.19 0.71 8.90
CA VAL A 41 15.66 0.64 10.29
C VAL A 41 17.04 -0.03 10.32
N PRO A 42 18.06 0.58 10.95
CA PRO A 42 19.36 -0.05 11.11
C PRO A 42 19.24 -1.37 11.87
N GLY A 43 19.88 -2.42 11.33
CA GLY A 43 19.91 -3.74 11.95
C GLY A 43 21.33 -4.30 11.96
N ARG A 44 21.47 -5.50 12.56
CA ARG A 44 22.77 -6.18 12.73
C ARG A 44 23.50 -6.45 11.41
N PHE A 45 22.76 -6.71 10.33
CA PHE A 45 23.31 -7.08 9.02
C PHE A 45 23.20 -5.95 7.98
N GLY A 46 22.93 -4.72 8.41
CA GLY A 46 22.63 -3.58 7.55
C GLY A 46 21.22 -3.05 7.79
N THR A 47 20.79 -2.10 6.96
CA THR A 47 19.47 -1.48 7.07
C THR A 47 18.38 -2.43 6.56
N SER A 48 17.43 -2.76 7.42
CA SER A 48 16.24 -3.54 7.05
C SER A 48 15.15 -2.59 6.59
N LEU A 49 14.47 -2.93 5.49
CA LEU A 49 13.26 -2.23 5.07
C LEU A 49 12.14 -2.55 6.07
N ARG A 50 11.66 -1.54 6.79
CA ARG A 50 10.59 -1.67 7.78
C ARG A 50 9.22 -1.47 7.16
N ALA A 51 9.07 -0.45 6.31
CA ALA A 51 7.81 -0.12 5.68
C ALA A 51 8.00 0.44 4.28
N VAL A 52 6.97 0.27 3.45
CA VAL A 52 6.87 0.84 2.11
C VAL A 52 5.51 1.51 1.98
N ALA A 53 5.50 2.78 1.62
CA ALA A 53 4.27 3.52 1.41
C ALA A 53 4.09 3.88 -0.07
N SER A 54 2.97 3.44 -0.63
CA SER A 54 2.51 3.89 -1.95
C SER A 54 1.57 5.08 -1.75
N CYS A 55 2.01 6.25 -2.21
CA CYS A 55 1.33 7.52 -2.02
C CYS A 55 0.42 7.81 -3.22
N LYS A 56 -0.87 8.05 -2.97
CA LYS A 56 -1.86 8.29 -4.03
C LYS A 56 -2.77 9.44 -3.63
N TRP A 57 -2.58 10.60 -4.25
CA TRP A 57 -3.40 11.79 -3.95
C TRP A 57 -4.90 11.54 -4.20
N THR A 58 -5.22 10.90 -5.32
CA THR A 58 -6.58 10.45 -5.67
C THR A 58 -6.56 9.03 -6.24
N ILE A 59 -7.66 8.31 -6.06
CA ILE A 59 -7.82 6.90 -6.45
C ILE A 59 -8.81 6.75 -7.60
N ARG A 60 -8.41 5.90 -8.54
CA ARG A 60 -9.26 5.32 -9.58
C ARG A 60 -9.19 3.80 -9.43
N SER A 61 -10.18 3.08 -9.96
CA SER A 61 -10.29 1.63 -9.80
C SER A 61 -9.05 0.85 -10.28
N ASP A 62 -8.41 1.33 -11.34
CA ASP A 62 -7.17 0.79 -11.91
C ASP A 62 -5.95 1.03 -11.00
N ARG A 63 -5.86 2.20 -10.35
CA ARG A 63 -4.70 2.58 -9.54
C ARG A 63 -4.50 1.69 -8.31
N ALA A 64 -5.58 1.12 -7.80
CA ALA A 64 -5.48 0.18 -6.70
C ALA A 64 -4.85 -1.17 -7.11
N GLN A 65 -4.94 -1.55 -8.39
CA GLN A 65 -4.25 -2.74 -8.89
C GLN A 65 -2.76 -2.51 -9.03
N ASN A 66 -2.34 -1.29 -9.41
CA ASN A 66 -0.92 -0.94 -9.48
C ASN A 66 -0.24 -1.09 -8.11
N VAL A 67 -0.87 -0.60 -7.03
CA VAL A 67 -0.36 -0.75 -5.65
C VAL A 67 -0.23 -2.23 -5.28
N ARG A 68 -1.23 -3.05 -5.60
CA ARG A 68 -1.20 -4.50 -5.31
C ARG A 68 -0.11 -5.22 -6.10
N HIS A 69 0.07 -4.88 -7.36
CA HIS A 69 1.11 -5.48 -8.18
C HIS A 69 2.49 -5.17 -7.61
N GLU A 70 2.73 -3.90 -7.27
CA GLU A 70 3.95 -3.45 -6.60
C GLU A 70 4.21 -4.24 -5.30
N PHE A 71 3.23 -4.29 -4.40
CA PHE A 71 3.38 -4.98 -3.12
C PHE A 71 3.54 -6.49 -3.28
N ASN A 72 2.85 -7.12 -4.22
CA ASN A 72 3.01 -8.55 -4.48
C ASN A 72 4.42 -8.92 -4.93
N SER A 73 5.05 -8.10 -5.77
CA SER A 73 6.44 -8.31 -6.16
C SER A 73 7.38 -8.16 -4.96
N LEU A 74 7.15 -7.20 -4.06
CA LEU A 74 7.91 -7.08 -2.81
C LEU A 74 7.71 -8.26 -1.86
N ILE A 75 6.50 -8.80 -1.78
CA ILE A 75 6.21 -10.01 -1.02
C ILE A 75 6.97 -11.19 -1.63
N LYS A 76 6.88 -11.42 -2.94
CA LYS A 76 7.50 -12.58 -3.60
C LYS A 76 9.02 -12.54 -3.60
N SER A 77 9.60 -11.35 -3.69
CA SER A 77 11.05 -11.17 -3.83
C SER A 77 11.79 -11.04 -2.49
N ARG A 78 11.12 -10.87 -1.35
CA ARG A 78 11.83 -10.63 -0.08
C ARG A 78 12.62 -11.86 0.40
N ARG A 79 13.75 -11.62 1.06
CA ARG A 79 14.42 -12.58 1.93
C ARG A 79 14.36 -12.10 3.38
N GLY A 80 13.37 -12.57 4.14
CA GLY A 80 13.16 -12.20 5.54
C GLY A 80 11.73 -11.74 5.83
N ARG A 81 11.55 -10.98 6.92
CA ARG A 81 10.25 -10.42 7.30
C ARG A 81 9.76 -9.46 6.23
N ALA A 82 8.47 -9.55 5.90
CA ALA A 82 7.83 -8.58 5.02
C ALA A 82 7.86 -7.19 5.66
N PRO A 83 8.22 -6.14 4.90
CA PRO A 83 7.99 -4.78 5.36
C PRO A 83 6.48 -4.54 5.50
N HIS A 84 6.09 -3.54 6.29
CA HIS A 84 4.70 -3.07 6.36
C HIS A 84 4.36 -2.35 5.04
N LEU A 85 3.45 -2.92 4.26
CA LEU A 85 3.08 -2.48 2.91
C LEU A 85 1.78 -1.67 2.95
N ILE A 86 1.88 -0.35 2.83
CA ILE A 86 0.77 0.57 3.13
C ILE A 86 0.45 1.51 1.97
N ALA A 87 -0.81 1.93 1.88
CA ALA A 87 -1.18 3.04 1.01
C ALA A 87 -1.45 4.30 1.83
N VAL A 88 -0.99 5.46 1.35
CA VAL A 88 -1.32 6.78 1.92
C VAL A 88 -2.11 7.57 0.88
N THR A 89 -3.25 8.14 1.27
CA THR A 89 -4.13 8.81 0.31
C THR A 89 -4.93 9.98 0.88
N ALA A 90 -5.37 10.86 -0.02
CA ALA A 90 -6.28 11.96 0.22
C ALA A 90 -7.61 11.81 -0.57
N GLU A 91 -7.92 10.62 -1.07
CA GLU A 91 -9.14 10.38 -1.84
C GLU A 91 -10.41 10.61 -0.99
N PRO A 92 -11.28 11.57 -1.37
CA PRO A 92 -12.41 11.95 -0.54
C PRO A 92 -13.59 10.97 -0.58
N LEU A 93 -13.67 10.07 -1.56
CA LEU A 93 -14.82 9.17 -1.71
C LEU A 93 -14.58 7.79 -1.09
N PRO A 94 -15.31 7.40 -0.03
CA PRO A 94 -15.23 6.06 0.58
C PRO A 94 -15.40 4.90 -0.40
N SER A 95 -16.26 5.04 -1.42
CA SER A 95 -16.42 4.01 -2.45
C SER A 95 -15.15 3.79 -3.27
N ARG A 96 -14.34 4.83 -3.51
CA ARG A 96 -13.04 4.71 -4.19
C ARG A 96 -11.95 4.21 -3.25
N LEU A 97 -11.94 4.66 -2.00
CA LEU A 97 -11.05 4.12 -0.95
C LEU A 97 -11.22 2.61 -0.78
N SER A 98 -12.45 2.12 -0.94
CA SER A 98 -12.76 0.68 -0.86
C SER A 98 -11.95 -0.15 -1.86
N SER A 99 -11.58 0.42 -3.01
CA SER A 99 -10.75 -0.28 -4.00
C SER A 99 -9.33 -0.58 -3.51
N LEU A 100 -8.81 0.12 -2.49
CA LEU A 100 -7.51 -0.18 -1.85
C LEU A 100 -7.65 -1.10 -0.63
N THR A 101 -8.71 -0.92 0.16
CA THR A 101 -8.86 -1.64 1.44
C THR A 101 -9.40 -3.06 1.29
N GLN A 102 -10.14 -3.32 0.20
CA GLN A 102 -10.55 -4.66 -0.21
C GLN A 102 -9.34 -5.52 -0.60
N GLY A 103 -9.42 -6.84 -0.47
CA GLY A 103 -8.37 -7.77 -0.89
C GLY A 103 -7.99 -8.77 0.19
N MET A 104 -6.90 -9.50 -0.06
CA MET A 104 -6.47 -10.66 0.72
C MET A 104 -5.13 -10.42 1.42
N GLY A 105 -4.81 -9.17 1.74
CA GLY A 105 -3.61 -8.81 2.51
C GLY A 105 -2.42 -8.34 1.68
N GLU A 106 -2.63 -7.95 0.42
CA GLU A 106 -1.56 -7.33 -0.39
C GLU A 106 -1.21 -5.93 0.14
N ILE A 107 -2.18 -5.22 0.71
CA ILE A 107 -2.04 -3.93 1.38
C ILE A 107 -2.39 -4.17 2.84
N ASP A 108 -1.47 -3.87 3.76
CA ASP A 108 -1.66 -4.11 5.20
C ASP A 108 -2.66 -3.11 5.79
N ALA A 109 -2.51 -1.83 5.44
CA ALA A 109 -3.42 -0.76 5.83
C ALA A 109 -3.40 0.41 4.83
N VAL A 110 -4.50 1.17 4.83
CA VAL A 110 -4.62 2.45 4.13
C VAL A 110 -4.70 3.56 5.16
N TYR A 111 -3.89 4.60 5.00
CA TYR A 111 -3.88 5.78 5.87
C TYR A 111 -4.45 6.97 5.14
N HIS A 112 -5.47 7.60 5.74
CA HIS A 112 -6.12 8.76 5.17
C HIS A 112 -5.60 10.04 5.83
N VAL A 113 -5.10 10.99 5.02
CA VAL A 113 -4.49 12.23 5.54
C VAL A 113 -5.49 13.17 6.22
N ALA A 114 -6.76 13.12 5.81
CA ALA A 114 -7.84 13.92 6.37
C ALA A 114 -8.90 13.05 7.06
N TYR A 115 -8.47 11.99 7.77
CA TYR A 115 -9.36 10.95 8.29
C TYR A 115 -10.54 11.49 9.09
N SER A 116 -10.29 12.33 10.10
CA SER A 116 -11.34 12.88 10.96
C SER A 116 -12.34 13.75 10.18
N LEU A 117 -11.85 14.54 9.22
CA LEU A 117 -12.69 15.40 8.39
C LEU A 117 -13.61 14.57 7.48
N ILE A 118 -13.11 13.47 6.90
CA ILE A 118 -13.95 12.58 6.10
C ILE A 118 -14.93 11.83 6.99
N ASP A 119 -14.51 11.36 8.17
CA ASP A 119 -15.40 10.69 9.13
C ASP A 119 -16.59 11.56 9.54
N GLU A 120 -16.34 12.84 9.84
CA GLU A 120 -17.39 13.83 10.11
C GLU A 120 -18.29 14.04 8.87
N ALA A 121 -17.69 14.28 7.71
CA ALA A 121 -18.42 14.56 6.48
C ALA A 121 -19.35 13.41 6.05
N VAL A 122 -18.92 12.15 6.15
CA VAL A 122 -19.74 11.00 5.76
C VAL A 122 -20.87 10.72 6.76
N LYS A 123 -20.69 11.07 8.04
CA LYS A 123 -21.72 10.95 9.08
C LYS A 123 -22.77 12.05 8.97
N GLU A 124 -22.36 13.26 8.57
CA GLU A 124 -23.29 14.38 8.34
C GLU A 124 -24.05 14.24 7.01
N TYR A 125 -23.47 13.57 6.01
CA TYR A 125 -24.04 13.44 4.69
C TYR A 125 -25.43 12.78 4.70
N LYS A 126 -26.45 13.57 4.36
CA LYS A 126 -27.83 13.12 4.14
C LYS A 126 -28.06 12.98 2.63
N PRO A 127 -28.21 11.76 2.09
CA PRO A 127 -28.42 11.60 0.65
C PRO A 127 -29.72 12.30 0.22
N LEU A 128 -29.65 13.10 -0.84
CA LEU A 128 -30.81 13.83 -1.40
C LEU A 128 -31.85 12.89 -2.03
N ARG A 129 -31.49 11.64 -2.35
CA ARG A 129 -32.38 10.60 -2.88
C ARG A 129 -32.00 9.22 -2.36
N SER A 130 -32.94 8.55 -1.71
CA SER A 130 -32.82 7.15 -1.25
C SER A 130 -32.93 6.17 -2.44
N GLY A 131 -31.97 6.20 -3.36
CA GLY A 131 -31.87 5.25 -4.47
C GLY A 131 -31.13 3.98 -4.05
N SER A 132 -31.70 2.82 -4.37
CA SER A 132 -31.25 1.46 -3.98
C SER A 132 -29.88 1.00 -4.52
N GLY A 133 -29.16 1.85 -5.27
CA GLY A 133 -27.80 1.57 -5.76
C GLY A 133 -26.68 2.21 -4.93
N ASP A 134 -27.01 3.08 -3.98
CA ASP A 134 -26.03 3.78 -3.15
C ASP A 134 -25.78 2.96 -1.87
N VAL A 135 -24.77 2.09 -1.90
CA VAL A 135 -24.15 1.62 -0.66
C VAL A 135 -23.62 2.88 -0.01
N SER A 136 -24.37 3.44 0.96
CA SER A 136 -24.12 4.79 1.48
C SER A 136 -22.63 4.95 1.73
N GLN A 137 -22.04 6.07 1.30
CA GLN A 137 -20.61 6.34 1.50
C GLN A 137 -20.19 6.06 2.97
N LEU A 138 -21.11 6.29 3.90
CA LEU A 138 -21.05 5.86 5.29
C LEU A 138 -20.82 4.33 5.47
N LYS A 139 -21.60 3.45 4.84
CA LYS A 139 -21.37 1.98 4.89
C LYS A 139 -19.99 1.58 4.39
N HIS A 140 -19.52 2.19 3.30
CA HIS A 140 -18.16 1.95 2.81
C HIS A 140 -17.13 2.38 3.86
N TRP A 141 -17.29 3.57 4.40
CA TRP A 141 -16.42 4.13 5.44
C TRP A 141 -16.39 3.27 6.70
N GLU A 142 -17.55 2.96 7.28
CA GLU A 142 -17.71 2.11 8.46
C GLU A 142 -17.07 0.74 8.25
N ARG A 143 -17.29 0.10 7.11
CA ARG A 143 -16.73 -1.22 6.84
C ARG A 143 -15.19 -1.20 6.88
N MET A 144 -14.57 -0.20 6.25
CA MET A 144 -13.11 -0.12 6.19
C MET A 144 -12.50 0.27 7.54
N THR A 145 -13.15 1.14 8.29
CA THR A 145 -12.67 1.64 9.59
C THR A 145 -12.84 0.60 10.69
N LEU A 146 -14.00 -0.07 10.78
CA LEU A 146 -14.27 -1.14 11.75
C LEU A 146 -13.32 -2.34 11.57
N GLN A 147 -12.90 -2.62 10.34
CA GLN A 147 -11.95 -3.69 10.03
C GLN A 147 -10.49 -3.28 10.27
N GLY A 148 -10.22 -2.03 10.70
CA GLY A 148 -8.86 -1.50 10.85
C GLY A 148 -8.08 -1.40 9.54
N ARG A 149 -8.77 -1.44 8.39
CA ARG A 149 -8.18 -1.38 7.04
C ARG A 149 -7.94 0.04 6.58
N LEU A 150 -8.77 0.99 7.04
CA LEU A 150 -8.59 2.42 6.86
C LEU A 150 -8.31 3.06 8.22
N ARG A 151 -7.17 3.74 8.35
CA ARG A 151 -6.68 4.33 9.59
C ARG A 151 -6.37 5.81 9.41
N ASP A 152 -6.26 6.50 10.54
CA ASP A 152 -5.82 7.88 10.58
C ASP A 152 -4.32 7.98 10.28
N TYR A 153 -3.93 8.84 9.33
CA TYR A 153 -2.53 9.08 9.00
C TYR A 153 -1.68 9.48 10.21
N ARG A 154 -2.26 10.13 11.22
CA ARG A 154 -1.56 10.50 12.46
C ARG A 154 -1.00 9.31 13.22
N ASN A 155 -1.60 8.13 13.07
CA ASN A 155 -1.17 6.90 13.74
C ASN A 155 -0.08 6.15 12.96
N LEU A 156 0.25 6.59 11.74
CA LEU A 156 1.13 5.87 10.83
C LEU A 156 2.51 5.60 11.43
N ALA A 157 3.11 6.61 12.07
CA ALA A 157 4.44 6.47 12.63
C ALA A 157 4.47 5.43 13.75
N ASP A 158 3.49 5.47 14.65
CA ASP A 158 3.36 4.52 15.75
C ASP A 158 3.12 3.10 15.23
N ASP A 159 2.25 2.93 14.22
CA ASP A 159 1.96 1.64 13.61
C ASP A 159 3.20 1.04 12.91
N ILE A 160 4.04 1.85 12.27
CA ILE A 160 5.32 1.40 11.66
C ILE A 160 6.33 0.96 12.72
N LEU A 161 6.33 1.60 13.89
CA LEU A 161 7.30 1.36 14.96
C LEU A 161 6.89 0.22 15.90
N ALA A 162 5.58 -0.04 16.03
CA ALA A 162 5.02 -1.10 16.87
C ALA A 162 5.21 -2.51 16.29
N ASP A 163 5.40 -2.62 14.96
CA ASP A 163 5.71 -3.87 14.26
C ASP A 163 7.17 -4.34 14.46
#